data_AF-A0A7V3T211-F1
#
_entry.id   AF-A0A7V3T211-F1
#
_cell.length_a   1.000
_cell.length_b   1.000
_cell.length_c   1.000
_cell.angle_alpha   90.00
_cell.angle_beta   90.00
_cell.angle_gamma   90.00
#
_symmetry.space_group_name_H-M   'P 1'
#
loop_
_entity.id
_entity.type
_entity.pdbx_description
1 polymer ?
#
loop_
_entity_poly.entity_id
_entity_poly.type
_entity_poly.pdbx_seq_one_letter_code
_entity_poly.pdbx_strand_id
1 'polypeptide(L)'
;MEKQFFFLSLATVLVTFFISTRIRPLKLHHFIVGLISAAFSVIFDTFFGKYLGLYYYVSKESSIVYMVIAGIFIYPVINMLYVMFLPDNRNSALVYTIMLFVGMLIFEYLSIITRTLVFTGWKPIPWSIITYAFTFTWVYYLHRLLIQGKA
;
A
#
# COMPACT_ATOMS: atom_id res chain seq x y z
N MET A 1 -12.97 17.90 -4.35
CA MET A 1 -12.55 17.27 -3.08
C MET A 1 -11.96 15.88 -3.31
N GLU A 2 -12.69 14.96 -3.94
CA GLU A 2 -12.22 13.58 -4.23
C GLU A 2 -10.86 13.54 -4.94
N LYS A 3 -10.78 14.07 -6.16
CA LYS A 3 -9.51 14.12 -6.92
C LYS A 3 -8.38 14.80 -6.16
N GLN A 4 -8.69 15.86 -5.41
CA GLN A 4 -7.69 16.60 -4.62
C GLN A 4 -7.12 15.73 -3.50
N PHE A 5 -7.97 15.00 -2.77
CA PHE A 5 -7.51 14.09 -1.73
C PHE A 5 -6.65 12.95 -2.30
N PHE A 6 -7.02 12.41 -3.46
CA PHE A 6 -6.22 11.37 -4.13
C PHE A 6 -4.81 11.88 -4.48
N PHE A 7 -4.73 13.02 -5.16
CA PHE A 7 -3.44 13.59 -5.55
C PHE A 7 -2.63 14.11 -4.36
N LEU A 8 -3.29 14.62 -3.32
CA LEU A 8 -2.63 14.96 -2.06
C LEU A 8 -2.02 13.71 -1.41
N SER A 9 -2.77 12.61 -1.34
CA SER A 9 -2.28 11.34 -0.80
C SER A 9 -1.08 10.80 -1.57
N LEU A 10 -1.16 10.84 -2.91
CA LEU A 10 -0.06 10.48 -3.80
C LEU A 10 1.17 11.36 -3.54
N ALA A 11 0.99 12.68 -3.49
CA ALA A 11 2.07 13.63 -3.22
C ALA A 11 2.70 13.39 -1.84
N THR A 12 1.89 13.18 -0.80
CA THR A 12 2.37 12.87 0.55
C THR A 12 3.24 11.61 0.56
N VAL A 13 2.76 10.51 -0.03
CA VAL A 13 3.52 9.25 -0.09
C VAL A 13 4.85 9.43 -0.83
N LEU A 14 4.84 10.12 -1.98
CA LEU A 14 6.05 10.36 -2.76
C LEU A 14 7.04 11.28 -2.03
N VAL A 15 6.56 12.37 -1.42
CA VAL A 15 7.40 13.28 -0.64
C VAL A 15 8.01 12.56 0.56
N THR A 16 7.21 11.81 1.31
CA THR A 16 7.71 10.99 2.43
C THR A 16 8.74 9.98 1.95
N PHE A 17 8.54 9.34 0.80
CA PHE A 17 9.51 8.44 0.18
C PHE A 17 10.82 9.15 -0.15
N PHE A 18 10.78 10.27 -0.89
CA PHE A 18 12.00 11.01 -1.25
C PHE A 18 12.76 11.51 -0.03
N ILE A 19 12.09 12.04 0.99
CA ILE A 19 12.71 12.43 2.26
C ILE A 19 13.36 11.20 2.92
N SER A 20 12.65 10.09 2.95
CA SER A 20 13.14 8.85 3.57
C SER A 20 14.39 8.31 2.89
N THR A 21 14.54 8.48 1.57
CA THR A 21 15.77 8.08 0.85
C THR A 21 17.01 8.83 1.31
N ARG A 22 16.85 10.04 1.89
CA ARG A 22 17.96 10.82 2.48
C ARG A 22 18.34 10.32 3.88
N ILE A 23 17.43 9.65 4.57
CA ILE A 23 17.63 9.11 5.92
C ILE A 23 18.14 7.66 5.87
N ARG A 24 17.57 6.85 4.96
CA ARG A 24 17.93 5.44 4.74
C ARG A 24 18.16 5.22 3.24
N PRO A 25 19.37 4.81 2.82
CA PRO A 25 19.65 4.62 1.39
C PRO A 25 18.82 3.47 0.83
N LEU A 26 18.33 3.65 -0.40
CA LEU A 26 17.63 2.59 -1.13
C LEU A 26 18.60 1.47 -1.51
N LYS A 27 18.14 0.23 -1.32
CA LYS A 27 18.85 -1.00 -1.68
C LYS A 27 17.99 -1.80 -2.65
N LEU A 28 18.63 -2.71 -3.40
CA LEU A 28 17.95 -3.54 -4.40
C LEU A 28 16.72 -4.29 -3.85
N HIS A 29 16.78 -4.81 -2.62
CA HIS A 29 15.65 -5.54 -2.04
C HIS A 29 14.42 -4.64 -1.82
N HIS A 30 14.58 -3.34 -1.54
CA HIS A 30 13.44 -2.41 -1.48
C HIS A 30 12.76 -2.31 -2.85
N PHE A 31 13.54 -2.18 -3.93
CA PHE A 31 12.98 -2.13 -5.29
C PHE A 31 12.27 -3.42 -5.69
N ILE A 32 12.81 -4.58 -5.32
CA ILE A 32 12.15 -5.88 -5.57
C ILE A 32 10.81 -5.96 -4.83
N VAL A 33 10.77 -5.56 -3.56
CA VAL A 33 9.52 -5.48 -2.78
C VAL A 33 8.52 -4.54 -3.46
N GLY A 34 8.96 -3.36 -3.90
CA GLY A 34 8.12 -2.41 -4.63
C GLY A 34 7.56 -3.01 -5.92
N LEU A 35 8.40 -3.64 -6.75
CA LEU A 35 7.98 -4.22 -8.03
C LEU A 35 6.93 -5.32 -7.85
N ILE A 36 7.16 -6.25 -6.92
CA ILE A 36 6.21 -7.33 -6.64
C ILE A 36 4.91 -6.76 -6.05
N SER A 37 5.03 -5.76 -5.16
CA SER A 37 3.87 -5.06 -4.60
C SER A 37 3.04 -4.39 -5.70
N ALA A 38 3.69 -3.77 -6.69
CA ALA A 38 3.00 -3.10 -7.79
C ALA A 38 2.21 -4.09 -8.64
N ALA A 39 2.84 -5.21 -9.01
CA ALA A 39 2.17 -6.27 -9.74
C ALA A 39 0.96 -6.81 -8.95
N PHE A 40 1.14 -7.10 -7.65
CA PHE A 40 0.07 -7.60 -6.81
C PHE A 40 -1.08 -6.59 -6.66
N SER A 41 -0.78 -5.32 -6.38
CA SER A 41 -1.78 -4.27 -6.21
C SER A 41 -2.58 -4.03 -7.49
N VAL A 42 -1.92 -3.94 -8.66
CA VAL A 42 -2.63 -3.73 -9.93
C VAL A 42 -3.52 -4.92 -10.27
N ILE A 43 -3.05 -6.16 -10.06
CA ILE A 43 -3.87 -7.37 -10.25
C ILE A 43 -5.06 -7.37 -9.30
N PHE A 44 -4.82 -7.08 -8.01
CA PHE A 44 -5.84 -7.04 -6.98
C PHE A 44 -6.93 -6.01 -7.31
N ASP A 45 -6.54 -4.76 -7.60
CA ASP A 45 -7.48 -3.67 -7.93
C ASP A 45 -8.25 -3.94 -9.22
N THR A 46 -7.59 -4.50 -10.24
CA THR A 46 -8.27 -4.86 -11.49
C THR A 46 -9.27 -5.99 -11.26
N PHE A 47 -8.93 -6.98 -10.46
CA PHE A 47 -9.82 -8.12 -10.22
C PHE A 47 -11.00 -7.74 -9.30
N PHE A 48 -10.73 -7.23 -8.10
CA PHE A 48 -11.78 -6.94 -7.13
C PHE A 48 -12.54 -5.64 -7.45
N GLY A 49 -11.83 -4.61 -7.90
CA GLY A 49 -12.41 -3.32 -8.23
C GLY A 49 -13.10 -3.33 -9.59
N LYS A 50 -12.37 -3.66 -10.67
CA LYS A 50 -12.91 -3.56 -12.04
C LYS A 50 -13.75 -4.76 -12.46
N TYR A 51 -13.25 -5.99 -12.28
CA TYR A 51 -13.92 -7.20 -12.76
C TYR A 51 -15.11 -7.58 -11.87
N LEU A 52 -14.91 -7.64 -10.54
CA LEU A 52 -15.99 -7.95 -9.59
C LEU A 52 -16.83 -6.73 -9.20
N GLY A 53 -16.40 -5.51 -9.53
CA GLY A 53 -17.18 -4.30 -9.26
C GLY A 53 -17.38 -4.02 -7.78
N LEU A 54 -16.47 -4.45 -6.90
CA LEU A 54 -16.63 -4.35 -5.45
C LEU A 54 -16.31 -2.95 -4.90
N TYR A 55 -15.51 -2.18 -5.64
CA TYR A 55 -15.18 -0.79 -5.32
C TYR A 55 -14.67 -0.04 -6.54
N TYR A 56 -14.70 1.30 -6.48
CA TYR A 56 -14.09 2.16 -7.47
C TYR A 56 -13.40 3.37 -6.83
N TYR A 57 -12.44 3.94 -7.55
CA TYR A 57 -11.78 5.18 -7.17
C TYR A 57 -12.42 6.37 -7.87
N VAL A 58 -12.69 7.45 -7.12
CA VAL A 58 -13.19 8.76 -7.60
C VAL A 58 -14.50 8.65 -8.39
N SER A 59 -14.46 8.17 -9.64
CA SER A 59 -15.65 7.87 -10.44
C SER A 59 -15.51 6.53 -11.18
N LYS A 60 -16.64 5.86 -11.43
CA LYS A 60 -16.66 4.55 -12.13
C LYS A 60 -15.99 4.59 -13.51
N GLU A 61 -16.16 5.68 -14.24
CA GLU A 61 -15.61 5.87 -15.59
C GLU A 61 -14.07 5.98 -15.59
N SER A 62 -13.52 6.67 -14.58
CA SER A 62 -12.09 6.97 -14.51
C SER A 62 -11.31 6.09 -13.52
N SER A 63 -12.02 5.21 -12.81
CA SER A 63 -11.48 4.39 -11.71
C SER A 63 -10.24 3.59 -12.09
N ILE A 64 -10.18 3.05 -13.31
CA ILE A 64 -9.04 2.22 -13.72
C ILE A 64 -7.74 3.01 -13.75
N VAL A 65 -7.79 4.29 -14.12
CA VAL A 65 -6.62 5.18 -14.13
C VAL A 65 -6.13 5.38 -12.70
N TYR A 66 -7.04 5.68 -11.77
CA TYR A 66 -6.70 5.88 -10.37
C TYR A 66 -6.21 4.60 -9.68
N MET A 67 -6.78 3.44 -10.02
CA MET A 67 -6.31 2.13 -9.55
C MET A 67 -4.88 1.84 -10.02
N VAL A 68 -4.57 2.08 -11.30
CA VAL A 68 -3.21 1.89 -11.82
C VAL A 68 -2.23 2.86 -11.16
N ILE A 69 -2.60 4.13 -10.99
CA ILE A 69 -1.75 5.11 -10.31
C ILE A 69 -1.50 4.70 -8.85
N ALA A 70 -2.54 4.31 -8.10
CA ALA A 70 -2.39 3.87 -6.72
C ALA A 70 -1.57 2.57 -6.62
N GLY A 71 -1.86 1.62 -7.51
CA GLY A 71 -1.18 0.33 -7.62
C GLY A 71 0.30 0.42 -7.98
N ILE A 72 0.76 1.52 -8.59
CA ILE A 72 2.17 1.72 -8.95
C ILE A 72 2.88 2.68 -7.97
N PHE A 73 2.22 3.78 -7.59
CA PHE A 73 2.88 4.90 -6.92
C PHE A 73 2.46 5.12 -5.47
N ILE A 74 1.40 4.46 -4.99
CA ILE A 74 0.96 4.57 -3.59
C ILE A 74 1.34 3.28 -2.86
N TYR A 75 0.68 2.17 -3.17
CA TYR A 75 0.84 0.92 -2.40
C TYR A 75 2.27 0.36 -2.43
N PRO A 76 2.95 0.30 -3.59
CA PRO A 76 4.33 -0.16 -3.64
C PRO A 76 5.28 0.72 -2.86
N VAL A 77 5.09 2.04 -2.94
CA VAL A 77 5.94 3.02 -2.27
C VAL A 77 5.76 2.95 -0.75
N ILE A 78 4.53 2.75 -0.27
CA ILE A 78 4.26 2.48 1.15
C ILE A 78 4.95 1.18 1.60
N ASN A 79 4.88 0.11 0.80
CA ASN A 79 5.55 -1.15 1.14
C ASN A 79 7.08 -1.01 1.13
N MET A 80 7.64 -0.20 0.22
CA MET A 80 9.06 0.15 0.22
C MET A 80 9.45 0.93 1.48
N LEU A 81 8.66 1.93 1.86
CA LEU A 81 8.84 2.69 3.11
C LEU A 81 8.78 1.77 4.33
N TYR A 82 7.82 0.85 4.37
CA TYR A 82 7.70 -0.14 5.44
C TYR A 82 8.98 -0.95 5.58
N VAL A 83 9.52 -1.51 4.50
CA VAL A 83 10.75 -2.33 4.59
C VAL A 83 12.00 -1.50 4.86
N MET A 84 12.07 -0.24 4.42
CA MET A 84 13.19 0.66 4.68
C MET A 84 13.40 0.97 6.17
N PHE A 85 12.31 1.03 6.93
CA PHE A 85 12.33 1.32 8.36
C PHE A 85 11.96 0.13 9.24
N LEU A 86 11.82 -1.06 8.64
CA LEU A 86 11.48 -2.28 9.37
C LEU A 86 12.60 -2.60 10.38
N PRO A 87 12.30 -2.65 11.70
CA PRO A 87 13.29 -3.01 12.71
C PRO A 87 13.80 -4.45 12.56
N ASP A 88 15.07 -4.65 12.93
CA ASP A 88 15.66 -5.99 12.93
C ASP A 88 15.09 -6.88 14.04
N ASN A 89 14.83 -6.31 15.22
CA ASN A 89 14.21 -7.00 16.34
C ASN A 89 12.77 -7.40 16.04
N ARG A 90 12.42 -8.67 16.24
CA ARG A 90 11.08 -9.23 15.98
C ARG A 90 9.96 -8.50 16.71
N ASN A 91 10.16 -8.13 17.99
CA ASN A 91 9.12 -7.45 18.77
C ASN A 91 8.88 -6.03 18.26
N SER A 92 9.96 -5.27 18.00
CA SER A 92 9.88 -3.94 17.42
C SER A 92 9.30 -3.96 16.00
N ALA A 93 9.63 -4.98 15.21
CA ALA A 93 9.06 -5.19 13.88
C ALA A 93 7.56 -5.45 13.93
N LEU A 94 7.09 -6.25 14.88
CA LEU A 94 5.67 -6.52 15.07
C LEU A 94 4.93 -5.24 15.46
N VAL A 95 5.43 -4.48 16.45
CA VAL A 95 4.81 -3.21 16.86
C VAL A 95 4.78 -2.21 15.69
N TYR A 96 5.89 -2.07 14.96
CA TYR A 96 5.97 -1.21 13.77
C TYR A 96 4.97 -1.63 12.68
N THR A 97 4.81 -2.94 12.46
CA THR A 97 3.86 -3.48 11.49
C THR A 97 2.42 -3.22 11.90
N ILE A 98 2.08 -3.43 13.17
CA ILE A 98 0.74 -3.11 13.69
C ILE A 98 0.44 -1.62 13.55
N MET A 99 1.42 -0.75 13.84
CA MET A 99 1.25 0.69 13.69
C MET A 99 0.94 1.08 12.23
N LEU A 100 1.68 0.55 11.25
CA LEU A 100 1.39 0.83 9.84
C LEU A 100 0.08 0.19 9.37
N PHE A 101 -0.23 -1.01 9.86
CA PHE A 101 -1.51 -1.66 9.59
C PHE A 101 -2.69 -0.79 10.03
N VAL A 102 -2.65 -0.26 11.26
CA VAL A 102 -3.66 0.69 11.76
C VAL A 102 -3.65 1.98 10.93
N GLY A 103 -2.47 2.49 10.56
CA GLY A 103 -2.34 3.64 9.67
C GLY A 103 -3.02 3.44 8.31
N MET A 104 -2.91 2.26 7.71
CA MET A 104 -3.57 1.91 6.45
C MET A 104 -5.10 1.85 6.60
N LEU A 105 -5.61 1.30 7.70
CA LEU A 105 -7.04 1.30 8.00
C LEU A 105 -7.58 2.72 8.18
N ILE A 106 -6.84 3.60 8.87
CA ILE A 106 -7.21 5.01 9.00
C ILE A 106 -7.21 5.69 7.63
N PHE A 107 -6.18 5.44 6.81
CA PHE A 107 -6.09 6.00 5.46
C PHE A 107 -7.27 5.57 4.59
N GLU A 108 -7.61 4.28 4.59
CA GLU A 108 -8.79 3.76 3.90
C GLU A 108 -10.08 4.44 4.38
N TYR A 109 -10.25 4.57 5.69
CA TYR A 109 -11.41 5.24 6.26
C TYR A 109 -11.53 6.71 5.81
N LEU A 110 -10.41 7.44 5.77
CA LEU A 110 -10.38 8.80 5.22
C LEU A 110 -10.69 8.82 3.71
N SER A 111 -10.21 7.83 2.95
CA SER A 111 -10.55 7.70 1.53
C SER A 111 -12.04 7.47 1.29
N ILE A 112 -12.71 6.74 2.17
CA ILE A 112 -14.16 6.53 2.11
C ILE A 112 -14.91 7.84 2.40
N ILE A 113 -14.55 8.54 3.49
CA ILE A 113 -15.20 9.81 3.86
C ILE A 113 -15.07 10.85 2.75
N THR A 114 -13.87 10.95 2.15
CA THR A 114 -13.60 11.89 1.07
C THR A 114 -14.11 11.44 -0.29
N ARG A 115 -14.76 10.26 -0.36
CA ARG A 115 -15.27 9.59 -1.56
C ARG A 115 -14.21 9.35 -2.64
N THR A 116 -12.94 9.30 -2.24
CA THR A 116 -11.87 8.86 -3.15
C THR A 116 -11.91 7.37 -3.41
N LEU A 117 -12.35 6.59 -2.42
CA LEU A 117 -12.60 5.16 -2.54
C LEU A 117 -14.06 4.91 -2.17
N VAL A 118 -14.82 4.34 -3.10
CA VAL A 118 -16.24 4.07 -2.89
C VAL A 118 -16.48 2.57 -3.00
N PHE A 119 -16.97 2.00 -1.90
CA PHE A 119 -17.33 0.59 -1.82
C PHE A 119 -18.76 0.37 -2.31
N THR A 120 -18.91 -0.58 -3.23
CA THR A 120 -20.18 -0.99 -3.83
C THR A 120 -20.60 -2.38 -3.34
N GLY A 121 -19.64 -3.29 -3.22
CA GLY A 121 -19.83 -4.65 -2.69
C GLY A 121 -18.77 -5.07 -1.68
N TRP A 122 -17.66 -4.34 -1.58
CA TRP A 122 -16.62 -4.59 -0.59
C TRP A 122 -17.07 -4.14 0.80
N LYS A 123 -16.88 -5.00 1.81
CA LYS A 123 -17.06 -4.62 3.22
C LYS A 123 -15.69 -4.39 3.84
N PRO A 124 -15.36 -3.17 4.32
CA PRO A 124 -14.04 -2.89 4.90
C PRO A 124 -13.71 -3.86 6.05
N ILE A 125 -14.72 -4.20 6.86
CA ILE A 125 -14.64 -5.28 7.82
C ILE A 125 -15.45 -6.48 7.27
N PRO A 126 -14.85 -7.69 7.13
CA PRO A 126 -13.48 -8.06 7.54
C PRO A 126 -12.43 -7.92 6.43
N TRP A 127 -12.83 -7.59 5.20
CA TRP A 127 -11.99 -7.87 4.05
C TRP A 127 -10.74 -7.00 3.97
N SER A 128 -10.82 -5.71 4.30
CA SER A 128 -9.63 -4.84 4.32
C SER A 128 -8.64 -5.24 5.41
N ILE A 129 -9.13 -5.69 6.57
CA ILE A 129 -8.30 -6.24 7.65
C ILE A 129 -7.51 -7.45 7.13
N ILE A 130 -8.19 -8.39 6.46
CA ILE A 130 -7.55 -9.59 5.91
C ILE A 130 -6.52 -9.19 4.84
N THR A 131 -6.87 -8.29 3.92
CA THR A 131 -5.98 -7.82 2.85
C THR A 131 -4.72 -7.18 3.41
N TYR A 132 -4.84 -6.26 4.37
CA TYR A 132 -3.67 -5.62 4.98
C TYR A 132 -2.84 -6.60 5.81
N ALA A 133 -3.47 -7.52 6.55
CA ALA A 133 -2.76 -8.52 7.33
C ALA A 133 -1.94 -9.44 6.43
N PHE A 134 -2.54 -9.93 5.34
CA PHE A 134 -1.84 -10.68 4.30
C PHE A 134 -0.70 -9.85 3.71
N THR A 135 -0.98 -8.60 3.34
CA THR A 135 -0.01 -7.69 2.69
C THR A 135 1.25 -7.51 3.51
N PHE A 136 1.11 -7.05 4.76
CA PHE A 136 2.28 -6.84 5.61
C PHE A 136 3.01 -8.15 5.93
N THR A 137 2.28 -9.25 6.05
CA THR A 137 2.88 -10.57 6.31
C THR A 137 3.76 -11.01 5.14
N TRP A 138 3.25 -11.02 3.91
CA TRP A 138 4.05 -11.47 2.76
C TRP A 138 5.20 -10.50 2.46
N VAL A 139 4.99 -9.18 2.61
CA VAL A 139 6.05 -8.17 2.43
C VAL A 139 7.17 -8.38 3.45
N TYR A 140 6.83 -8.62 4.72
CA TYR A 140 7.79 -8.95 5.77
C TYR A 140 8.64 -10.18 5.41
N TYR A 141 7.98 -11.28 5.01
CA TYR A 141 8.69 -12.51 4.66
C TYR A 141 9.56 -12.35 3.42
N LEU A 142 9.05 -11.73 2.35
CA LEU A 142 9.83 -11.45 1.14
C LEU A 142 11.08 -10.64 1.48
N HIS A 143 10.93 -9.58 2.27
CA HIS A 143 12.05 -8.74 2.68
C HIS A 143 13.12 -9.54 3.45
N ARG A 144 12.71 -10.37 4.41
CA ARG A 144 13.62 -11.21 5.19
C ARG A 144 14.36 -12.21 4.30
N LEU A 145 13.68 -12.85 3.35
CA LEU A 145 14.31 -13.76 2.38
C LEU A 145 15.35 -13.05 1.52
N LEU A 146 15.05 -11.86 1.02
CA LEU A 146 15.96 -11.07 0.17
C LEU A 146 17.19 -10.54 0.92
N ILE A 147 17.10 -10.36 2.24
CA ILE A 147 18.25 -10.01 3.08
C ILE A 147 19.06 -11.26 3.45
N GLN A 148 18.40 -12.37 3.80
CA GLN A 148 19.07 -13.61 4.20
C GLN A 148 19.82 -14.29 3.04
N GLY A 149 19.30 -14.20 1.81
CA GLY A 149 19.99 -14.70 0.61
C GLY A 149 21.27 -13.94 0.22
N LYS A 150 21.77 -13.04 1.07
CA LYS A 150 23.02 -12.29 0.90
C LYS A 150 24.08 -12.62 1.97
N ALA A 151 23.87 -13.65 2.78
CA ALA A 151 24.84 -14.17 3.75
C ALA A 151 25.67 -15.31 3.15
#